data_AF-A0A6A1XUU0-F1
#
_entry.id   AF-A0A6A1XUU0-F1
#
_cell.length_a   1.000
_cell.length_b   1.000
_cell.length_c   1.000
_cell.angle_alpha   90.00
_cell.angle_beta   90.00
_cell.angle_gamma   90.00
#
_symmetry.space_group_name_H-M   'P 1'
#
loop_
_entity.id
_entity.type
_entity.pdbx_description
1 polymer ?
#
loop_
_entity_poly.entity_id
_entity_poly.type
_entity_poly.pdbx_seq_one_letter_code
_entity_poly.pdbx_strand_id
1 'polypeptide(L)'
;MAKKVDNEKGFLVIEVSAAELSAKAGGYGICDYCNTPAEKGYYIAVLNQWYCPKCYDEFCKRAKYYQEDTGTEKRNYELYSKLFGV
;
A
#
# COMPACT_ATOMS: atom_id res chain seq x y z
N MET A 1 -9.56 6.82 8.24
CA MET A 1 -8.23 7.42 8.44
C MET A 1 -7.22 6.36 8.07
N ALA A 2 -6.25 6.74 7.25
CA ALA A 2 -5.15 5.87 6.89
C ALA A 2 -4.44 5.35 8.16
N LYS A 3 -3.97 4.12 8.11
CA LYS A 3 -3.29 3.49 9.25
C LYS A 3 -2.28 2.45 8.77
N LYS A 4 -1.22 2.27 9.57
CA LYS A 4 -0.28 1.18 9.36
C LYS A 4 -0.98 -0.16 9.53
N VAL A 5 -0.59 -1.13 8.70
CA VAL A 5 -1.07 -2.52 8.76
C VAL A 5 0.09 -3.43 9.10
N ASP A 6 -0.05 -4.18 10.19
CA ASP A 6 0.85 -5.28 10.51
C ASP A 6 0.45 -6.52 9.71
N ASN A 7 1.43 -7.23 9.18
CA ASN A 7 1.24 -8.45 8.38
C ASN A 7 2.37 -9.44 8.66
N GLU A 8 2.09 -10.72 8.48
CA GLU A 8 3.03 -11.81 8.79
C GLU A 8 4.28 -11.81 7.90
N LYS A 9 4.27 -11.07 6.78
CA LYS A 9 5.38 -10.98 5.84
C LYS A 9 6.40 -9.89 6.19
N GLY A 10 6.08 -9.01 7.13
CA GLY A 10 6.97 -7.93 7.58
C GLY A 10 7.05 -6.71 6.65
N PHE A 11 6.20 -6.63 5.62
CA PHE A 11 6.18 -5.46 4.72
C PHE A 11 5.61 -4.22 5.41
N LEU A 12 6.09 -3.05 5.02
CA LEU A 12 5.54 -1.76 5.41
C LEU A 12 4.32 -1.42 4.54
N VAL A 13 3.13 -1.51 5.13
CA VAL A 13 1.85 -1.35 4.43
C VAL A 13 0.97 -0.33 5.16
N ILE A 14 0.27 0.49 4.37
CA ILE A 14 -0.71 1.46 4.87
C ILE A 14 -2.09 1.13 4.28
N GLU A 15 -3.10 0.90 5.12
CA GLU A 15 -4.49 0.87 4.67
C GLU A 15 -4.94 2.31 4.40
N VAL A 16 -5.43 2.59 3.20
CA VAL A 16 -5.82 3.93 2.74
C VAL A 16 -7.12 3.81 1.93
N SER A 17 -8.11 4.66 2.23
CA SER A 17 -9.33 4.73 1.43
C SER A 17 -9.07 5.38 0.06
N ALA A 18 -9.92 5.10 -0.94
CA ALA A 18 -9.86 5.78 -2.24
C ALA A 18 -9.99 7.31 -2.11
N ALA A 19 -10.83 7.78 -1.19
CA ALA A 19 -10.99 9.20 -0.90
C ALA A 19 -9.70 9.83 -0.37
N GLU A 20 -9.01 9.17 0.57
CA GLU A 20 -7.72 9.64 1.09
C GLU A 20 -6.61 9.56 0.06
N LEU A 21 -6.58 8.49 -0.74
CA LEU A 21 -5.65 8.31 -1.85
C LEU A 21 -5.80 9.43 -2.88
N SER A 22 -7.03 9.76 -3.26
CA SER A 22 -7.34 10.84 -4.20
C SER A 22 -6.97 12.20 -3.66
N ALA A 23 -7.38 12.49 -2.42
CA ALA A 23 -7.15 13.80 -1.81
C ALA A 23 -5.67 14.10 -1.55
N LYS A 24 -4.84 13.07 -1.28
CA LYS A 24 -3.48 13.27 -0.80
C LYS A 24 -2.40 12.82 -1.78
N ALA A 25 -2.64 11.78 -2.57
CA ALA A 25 -1.65 11.17 -3.46
C ALA A 25 -2.03 11.22 -4.96
N GLY A 26 -3.21 11.76 -5.30
CA GLY A 26 -3.65 11.90 -6.69
C GLY A 26 -4.14 10.60 -7.36
N GLY A 27 -4.30 9.51 -6.61
CA GLY A 27 -4.83 8.24 -7.14
C GLY A 27 -6.36 8.21 -7.17
N TYR A 28 -6.96 7.49 -8.12
CA TYR A 28 -8.42 7.50 -8.33
C TYR A 28 -9.16 6.32 -7.67
N GLY A 29 -8.54 5.63 -6.71
CA GLY A 29 -9.13 4.43 -6.09
C GLY A 29 -9.21 3.24 -7.04
N ILE A 30 -8.37 3.21 -8.07
CA ILE A 30 -8.24 2.10 -9.02
C ILE A 30 -7.04 1.26 -8.56
N CYS A 31 -7.23 -0.05 -8.48
CA CYS A 31 -6.16 -0.97 -8.09
C CYS A 31 -5.04 -1.01 -9.13
N ASP A 32 -3.80 -0.77 -8.72
CA ASP A 32 -2.63 -0.75 -9.61
C ASP A 32 -2.29 -2.13 -10.22
N TYR A 33 -2.87 -3.21 -9.69
CA TYR A 33 -2.66 -4.58 -10.19
C TYR A 33 -3.75 -5.05 -11.14
N CYS A 34 -5.02 -4.94 -10.73
CA CYS A 34 -6.16 -5.52 -11.46
C CYS A 34 -7.05 -4.49 -12.17
N ASN A 35 -6.71 -3.19 -12.08
CA ASN A 35 -7.46 -2.08 -12.67
C ASN A 35 -8.94 -2.00 -12.25
N THR A 36 -9.33 -2.72 -11.20
CA THR A 36 -10.70 -2.67 -10.66
C THR A 36 -10.78 -1.55 -9.62
N PRO A 37 -11.84 -0.72 -9.63
CA PRO A 37 -12.04 0.28 -8.59
C PRO A 37 -12.31 -0.37 -7.23
N ALA A 38 -11.88 0.28 -6.15
CA ALA A 38 -12.18 -0.12 -4.79
C ALA A 38 -12.30 1.11 -3.88
N GLU A 39 -13.16 1.06 -2.87
CA GLU A 39 -13.33 2.17 -1.91
C GLU A 39 -12.20 2.24 -0.88
N LYS A 40 -11.52 1.12 -0.66
CA LYS A 40 -10.37 0.99 0.23
C LYS A 40 -9.32 0.07 -0.38
N GLY A 41 -8.09 0.23 0.08
CA GLY A 41 -6.98 -0.60 -0.37
C GLY A 41 -5.75 -0.39 0.48
N TYR A 42 -4.67 -0.98 0.02
CA TYR A 42 -3.43 -1.15 0.77
C TYR A 42 -2.29 -0.61 -0.07
N TYR A 43 -1.70 0.49 0.37
CA TYR A 43 -0.45 0.99 -0.20
C TYR A 43 0.70 0.11 0.32
N ILE A 44 1.35 -0.61 -0.61
CA ILE A 44 2.44 -1.54 -0.35
C ILE A 44 3.75 -0.82 -0.68
N ALA A 45 4.50 -0.39 0.33
CA ALA A 45 5.63 0.52 0.13
C ALA A 45 6.75 -0.08 -0.72
N VAL A 46 7.00 -1.40 -0.61
CA VAL A 46 8.03 -2.08 -1.41
C VAL A 46 7.71 -2.07 -2.92
N LEU A 47 6.43 -2.07 -3.29
CA LEU A 47 6.00 -1.99 -4.69
C LEU A 47 5.73 -0.56 -5.15
N ASN A 48 5.59 0.39 -4.22
CA ASN A 48 5.06 1.72 -4.47
C ASN A 48 3.71 1.69 -5.22
N GLN A 49 2.82 0.77 -4.81
CA GLN A 49 1.53 0.52 -5.46
C GLN A 49 0.41 0.42 -4.43
N TRP A 50 -0.80 0.80 -4.82
CA TRP A 50 -2.02 0.68 -4.03
C TRP A 50 -2.91 -0.44 -4.57
N TYR A 51 -3.13 -1.47 -3.75
CA TYR A 51 -3.90 -2.66 -4.14
C TYR A 51 -5.28 -2.68 -3.48
N CYS A 52 -6.30 -3.10 -4.22
CA CYS A 52 -7.59 -3.44 -3.64
C CYS A 52 -7.46 -4.64 -2.67
N PRO A 53 -8.45 -4.88 -1.78
CA PRO A 53 -8.33 -5.89 -0.74
C PRO A 53 -8.05 -7.30 -1.27
N LYS A 54 -8.67 -7.67 -2.38
CA LYS A 54 -8.42 -8.97 -3.03
C LYS A 54 -6.97 -9.12 -3.50
N CYS A 55 -6.41 -8.10 -4.14
CA CYS A 55 -5.04 -8.15 -4.64
C CYS A 55 -4.01 -8.07 -3.51
N TYR A 56 -4.32 -7.35 -2.42
CA TYR A 56 -3.48 -7.34 -1.24
C TYR A 56 -3.45 -8.69 -0.52
N ASP A 57 -4.59 -9.35 -0.34
CA ASP A 57 -4.66 -10.70 0.24
C ASP A 57 -3.82 -11.71 -0.57
N GLU A 58 -3.95 -11.69 -1.90
CA GLU A 58 -3.13 -12.52 -2.78
C GLU A 58 -1.64 -12.16 -2.73
N PHE A 59 -1.30 -10.87 -2.62
CA PHE A 59 0.07 -10.43 -2.35
C PHE A 59 0.59 -11.03 -1.04
N CYS A 60 -0.15 -10.93 0.06
CA CYS A 60 0.24 -11.49 1.35
C CYS A 60 0.41 -13.01 1.32
N LYS A 61 -0.32 -13.76 0.49
CA LYS A 61 -0.11 -15.22 0.36
C LYS A 61 1.20 -15.55 -0.36
N ARG A 62 1.48 -14.87 -1.47
CA ARG A 62 2.56 -15.25 -2.41
C ARG A 62 3.87 -14.50 -2.22
N ALA A 63 3.84 -13.31 -1.61
CA ALA A 63 5.01 -12.45 -1.54
C ALA A 63 6.09 -13.04 -0.63
N LYS A 64 7.33 -12.88 -1.08
CA LYS A 64 8.54 -13.17 -0.33
C LYS A 64 9.23 -11.86 -0.02
N TYR A 65 9.61 -11.69 1.25
CA TYR A 65 10.39 -10.53 1.68
C TYR A 65 11.84 -10.70 1.24
N TYR A 66 12.41 -9.69 0.59
CA TYR A 66 13.82 -9.63 0.20
C TYR A 66 14.47 -8.47 0.94
N GLN A 67 15.58 -8.75 1.63
CA GLN A 67 16.27 -7.75 2.44
C GLN A 67 16.85 -6.63 1.57
N GLU A 68 17.20 -6.94 0.34
CA GLU A 68 17.72 -6.03 -0.68
C GLU A 68 16.74 -4.89 -0.99
N ASP A 69 15.43 -5.12 -0.86
CA ASP A 69 14.40 -4.12 -1.16
C ASP A 69 14.12 -3.16 0.02
N THR A 70 14.68 -3.42 1.20
CA THR A 70 14.42 -2.67 2.45
C THR A 70 14.65 -1.17 2.28
N GLY A 71 15.69 -0.78 1.55
CA GLY A 71 16.02 0.64 1.32
C GLY A 71 14.94 1.36 0.53
N THR A 72 14.45 0.73 -0.54
CA THR A 72 13.35 1.25 -1.37
C THR A 72 12.06 1.30 -0.59
N GLU A 73 11.73 0.21 0.12
CA GLU A 73 10.52 0.12 0.94
C GLU A 73 10.45 1.22 2.01
N LYS A 74 11.53 1.44 2.77
CA LYS A 74 11.58 2.47 3.80
C LYS A 74 11.41 3.87 3.23
N ARG A 75 12.14 4.21 2.15
CA ARG A 75 12.03 5.52 1.49
C ARG A 75 10.60 5.80 1.04
N ASN A 76 9.95 4.82 0.43
CA ASN A 76 8.57 4.94 -0.03
C ASN A 76 7.60 5.07 1.16
N TYR A 77 7.75 4.24 2.19
CA TYR A 77 6.91 4.30 3.38
C TYR A 77 7.02 5.65 4.11
N GLU A 78 8.23 6.20 4.29
CA GLU A 78 8.44 7.50 4.95
C GLU A 78 7.75 8.65 4.21
N LEU A 79 7.71 8.61 2.87
CA LEU A 79 7.03 9.62 2.07
C LEU A 79 5.51 9.52 2.27
N TYR A 80 4.94 8.32 2.07
CA TYR A 80 3.49 8.14 2.08
C TYR A 80 2.89 8.12 3.48
N SER A 81 3.61 7.68 4.51
CA SER A 81 3.17 7.80 5.92
C SER A 81 2.97 9.27 6.31
N LYS A 82 3.93 10.15 6.00
CA LYS A 82 3.80 11.60 6.21
C LYS A 82 2.61 12.18 5.43
N LEU A 83 2.47 11.78 4.16
CA LEU A 83 1.39 12.26 3.30
C LEU A 83 0.01 11.87 3.88
N PHE A 84 -0.14 10.62 4.31
CA PHE A 84 -1.38 10.10 4.85
C PHE A 84 -1.63 10.44 6.31
N GLY A 85 -0.61 10.83 7.08
CA GLY A 85 -0.70 11.15 8.50
C GLY A 85 -0.67 9.91 9.39
N VAL A 86 0.16 8.93 9.03
CA VAL A 86 0.34 7.62 9.71
C VAL A 86 1.64 7.57 10.49
#